data_AF-A0A0F9A0P1-F1
#
_entry.id   AF-A0A0F9A0P1-F1
#
_cell.length_a   1.000
_cell.length_b   1.000
_cell.length_c   1.000
_cell.angle_alpha   90.00
_cell.angle_beta   90.00
_cell.angle_gamma   90.00
#
_symmetry.space_group_name_H-M   'P 1'
#
loop_
_entity.id
_entity.type
_entity.pdbx_description
1 polymer ?
#
loop_
_entity_poly.entity_id
_entity_poly.type
_entity_poly.pdbx_seq_one_letter_code
_entity_poly.pdbx_strand_id
1 'polypeptide(L)'
;VPTDVLADLRSVVLRDGEKALFIIDPLAAIHDGNENDRRHAIAVFDALEEELCYDGSSVIIPGHPSKTSQYSGSTQWIYAARSSIIMGPEYWIDNVAKDDKSPTQIALLKGNYASQRIRETLEFMEVEQAGYWRWLEQASPESGVNEDLLLDILRDLETIKANLSPNLAARNYIVKIVREHTLNRRRGKRVMTDEQITNLVAKLRDSGVIKIEDYKNSSRRDATRYRILKQEDIPF
;
A
#
# COMPACT_ATOMS: atom_id res chain seq x y z
N VAL A 1 -9.69 -34.80 11.72
CA VAL A 1 -9.69 -35.40 10.35
C VAL A 1 -10.37 -34.38 9.44
N PRO A 2 -9.95 -34.18 8.18
CA PRO A 2 -10.60 -33.16 7.35
C PRO A 2 -12.07 -33.53 7.14
N THR A 3 -12.97 -32.55 7.34
CA THR A 3 -14.42 -32.78 7.33
C THR A 3 -14.97 -32.91 5.92
N ASP A 4 -16.22 -33.40 5.78
CA ASP A 4 -16.95 -33.47 4.51
C ASP A 4 -16.99 -32.13 3.75
N VAL A 5 -16.81 -31.02 4.48
CA VAL A 5 -16.70 -29.66 3.94
C VAL A 5 -15.58 -29.52 2.90
N LEU A 6 -14.43 -30.17 3.06
CA LEU A 6 -13.35 -30.08 2.07
C LEU A 6 -13.73 -30.79 0.77
N ALA A 7 -14.40 -31.94 0.86
CA ALA A 7 -14.89 -32.67 -0.30
C ALA A 7 -15.96 -31.86 -1.06
N ASP A 8 -16.84 -31.18 -0.33
CA ASP A 8 -17.85 -30.30 -0.91
C ASP A 8 -17.21 -29.11 -1.63
N LEU A 9 -16.21 -28.45 -1.01
CA LEU A 9 -15.47 -27.35 -1.63
C LEU A 9 -14.73 -27.79 -2.90
N ARG A 10 -14.12 -28.98 -2.88
CA ARG A 10 -13.49 -29.57 -4.06
C ARG A 10 -14.49 -29.79 -5.19
N SER A 11 -15.70 -30.24 -4.87
CA SER A 11 -16.75 -30.46 -5.87
C SER A 11 -17.19 -29.16 -6.55
N VAL A 12 -17.10 -28.02 -5.86
CA VAL A 12 -17.37 -26.69 -6.45
C VAL A 12 -16.29 -26.35 -7.49
N VAL A 13 -15.02 -26.45 -7.13
CA VAL A 13 -13.90 -26.16 -8.05
C VAL A 13 -13.91 -27.08 -9.28
N LEU A 14 -14.18 -28.38 -9.09
CA LEU A 14 -14.27 -29.33 -10.20
C LEU A 14 -15.40 -29.03 -11.18
N ARG A 15 -16.50 -28.40 -10.73
CA ARG A 15 -17.65 -28.07 -11.58
C ARG A 15 -17.40 -26.83 -12.42
N ASP A 16 -16.82 -25.81 -11.82
CA ASP A 16 -16.69 -24.50 -12.45
C ASP A 16 -15.44 -24.40 -13.32
N GLY A 17 -14.44 -25.27 -13.10
CA GLY A 17 -13.23 -25.37 -13.93
C GLY A 17 -12.28 -24.18 -13.79
N GLU A 18 -12.57 -23.26 -12.87
CA GLU A 18 -11.77 -22.08 -12.58
C GLU A 18 -10.97 -22.25 -11.30
N LYS A 19 -9.75 -21.69 -11.29
CA LYS A 19 -8.91 -21.62 -10.09
C LYS A 19 -9.58 -20.72 -9.06
N ALA A 20 -9.66 -21.19 -7.82
CA ALA A 20 -10.30 -20.49 -6.73
C ALA A 20 -9.32 -19.96 -5.68
N LEU A 21 -9.76 -18.93 -4.95
CA LEU A 21 -9.17 -18.53 -3.68
C LEU A 21 -10.14 -18.91 -2.56
N PHE A 22 -9.71 -19.84 -1.71
CA PHE A 22 -10.45 -20.23 -0.52
C PHE A 22 -9.99 -19.42 0.68
N ILE A 23 -10.93 -18.85 1.43
CA ILE A 23 -10.68 -18.19 2.71
C ILE A 23 -11.45 -18.97 3.77
N ILE A 24 -10.73 -19.58 4.72
CA ILE A 24 -11.29 -20.49 5.71
C ILE A 24 -11.27 -19.84 7.08
N ASP A 25 -12.38 -19.21 7.46
CA ASP A 25 -12.52 -18.46 8.70
C ASP A 25 -13.81 -18.87 9.45
N PRO A 26 -13.74 -19.53 10.63
CA PRO A 26 -12.52 -19.96 11.34
C PRO A 26 -12.00 -21.31 10.83
N LEU A 27 -10.74 -21.65 11.14
CA LEU A 27 -10.16 -22.97 10.88
C LEU A 27 -10.99 -24.12 11.46
N ALA A 28 -11.65 -23.90 12.60
CA ALA A 28 -12.53 -24.86 13.24
C ALA A 28 -13.70 -25.33 12.36
N ALA A 29 -14.03 -24.61 11.28
CA ALA A 29 -15.05 -25.02 10.31
C ALA A 29 -14.66 -26.30 9.53
N ILE A 30 -13.37 -26.59 9.38
CA ILE A 30 -12.84 -27.72 8.60
C ILE A 30 -11.99 -28.69 9.42
N HIS A 31 -11.74 -28.37 10.68
CA HIS A 31 -10.84 -29.12 11.56
C HIS A 31 -11.36 -29.16 12.99
N ASP A 32 -11.55 -30.36 13.52
CA ASP A 32 -12.04 -30.64 14.88
C ASP A 32 -10.91 -31.02 15.87
N GLY A 33 -9.66 -31.00 15.41
CA GLY A 33 -8.51 -31.43 16.20
C GLY A 33 -7.93 -30.34 17.10
N ASN A 34 -7.04 -30.77 18.00
CA ASN A 34 -6.28 -29.87 18.87
C ASN A 34 -5.27 -29.03 18.05
N GLU A 35 -5.47 -27.71 17.98
CA GLU A 35 -4.57 -26.77 17.31
C GLU A 35 -3.16 -26.71 17.92
N ASN A 36 -2.98 -27.16 19.16
CA ASN A 36 -1.65 -27.24 19.79
C ASN A 36 -0.85 -28.48 19.35
N ASP A 37 -1.50 -29.46 18.73
CA ASP A 37 -0.84 -30.68 18.28
C ASP A 37 -0.19 -30.46 16.90
N ARG A 38 1.13 -30.69 16.84
CA ARG A 38 1.93 -30.58 15.61
C ARG A 38 1.41 -31.50 14.49
N ARG A 39 1.00 -32.72 14.82
CA ARG A 39 0.54 -33.72 13.84
C ARG A 39 -0.79 -33.30 13.23
N HIS A 40 -1.67 -32.72 14.04
CA HIS A 40 -2.94 -32.19 13.56
C HIS A 40 -2.74 -31.01 12.61
N ALA A 41 -1.84 -30.09 12.95
CA ALA A 41 -1.48 -28.98 12.07
C ALA A 41 -0.97 -29.48 10.70
N ILE A 42 -0.07 -30.47 10.68
CA ILE A 42 0.44 -31.06 9.42
C ILE A 42 -0.71 -31.69 8.62
N ALA A 43 -1.53 -32.51 9.27
CA ALA A 43 -2.63 -33.20 8.59
C ALA A 43 -3.64 -32.24 7.94
N VAL A 44 -3.86 -31.06 8.53
CA VAL A 44 -4.70 -30.02 7.92
C VAL A 44 -4.07 -29.46 6.65
N PHE A 45 -2.79 -29.09 6.68
CA PHE A 45 -2.12 -28.55 5.49
C PHE A 45 -2.04 -29.57 4.37
N ASP A 46 -1.71 -30.83 4.68
CA ASP A 46 -1.65 -31.90 3.69
C ASP A 46 -3.02 -32.08 3.01
N ALA A 47 -4.10 -32.08 3.78
CA ALA A 47 -5.47 -32.20 3.25
C ALA A 47 -5.89 -31.00 2.39
N LEU A 48 -5.53 -29.77 2.79
CA LEU A 48 -5.82 -28.57 2.00
C LEU A 48 -5.05 -28.54 0.68
N GLU A 49 -3.80 -29.01 0.70
CA GLU A 49 -2.98 -29.09 -0.50
C GLU A 49 -3.53 -30.14 -1.47
N GLU A 50 -3.91 -31.32 -0.96
CA GLU A 50 -4.45 -32.43 -1.74
C GLU A 50 -5.85 -32.13 -2.31
N GLU A 51 -6.77 -31.62 -1.48
CA GLU A 51 -8.17 -31.47 -1.88
C GLU A 51 -8.46 -30.15 -2.60
N LEU A 52 -7.78 -29.05 -2.20
CA LEU A 52 -8.13 -27.70 -2.68
C LEU A 52 -7.06 -27.06 -3.54
N CYS A 53 -5.78 -27.46 -3.48
CA CYS A 53 -4.71 -26.78 -4.22
C CYS A 53 -4.21 -27.55 -5.45
N TYR A 54 -4.75 -28.74 -5.75
CA TYR A 54 -4.23 -29.64 -6.79
C TYR A 54 -4.24 -29.04 -8.21
N ASP A 55 -5.09 -28.05 -8.48
CA ASP A 55 -5.26 -27.36 -9.76
C ASP A 55 -4.58 -25.98 -9.83
N GLY A 56 -3.86 -25.60 -8.76
CA GLY A 56 -3.25 -24.28 -8.60
C GLY A 56 -4.16 -23.23 -7.97
N SER A 57 -5.30 -23.62 -7.41
CA SER A 57 -6.07 -22.81 -6.47
C SER A 57 -5.25 -22.50 -5.19
N SER A 58 -5.70 -21.49 -4.44
CA SER A 58 -5.00 -20.99 -3.25
C SER A 58 -5.89 -21.02 -2.01
N VAL A 59 -5.30 -21.25 -0.85
CA VAL A 59 -6.00 -21.25 0.45
C VAL A 59 -5.37 -20.22 1.39
N ILE A 60 -6.22 -19.42 2.03
CA ILE A 60 -5.88 -18.50 3.12
C ILE A 60 -6.59 -18.98 4.38
N ILE A 61 -5.82 -19.14 5.46
CA ILE A 61 -6.33 -19.49 6.79
C ILE A 61 -6.00 -18.33 7.73
N PRO A 62 -6.99 -17.53 8.16
CA PRO A 62 -6.79 -16.55 9.23
C PRO A 62 -6.47 -17.27 10.53
N GLY A 63 -5.41 -16.82 11.20
CA GLY A 63 -5.01 -17.32 12.52
C GLY A 63 -5.05 -16.19 13.53
N HIS A 64 -5.59 -16.47 14.72
CA HIS A 64 -5.54 -15.50 15.81
C HIS A 64 -4.18 -15.58 16.53
N PRO A 65 -3.53 -14.45 16.83
CA PRO A 65 -2.34 -14.44 17.67
C PRO A 65 -2.69 -14.83 19.10
N SER A 66 -1.72 -15.40 19.82
CA SER A 66 -1.84 -15.60 21.27
C SER A 66 -1.35 -14.34 22.00
N LYS A 67 -1.56 -14.28 23.33
CA LYS A 67 -1.02 -13.19 24.16
C LYS A 67 0.51 -13.09 24.11
N THR A 68 1.19 -14.17 23.74
CA THR A 68 2.65 -14.31 23.85
C THR A 68 3.33 -14.65 22.53
N SER A 69 2.58 -14.86 21.45
CA SER A 69 3.11 -15.27 20.15
C SER A 69 2.21 -14.79 19.02
N GLN A 70 2.81 -14.62 17.84
CA GLN A 70 2.14 -14.17 16.62
C GLN A 70 1.06 -15.15 16.08
N TYR A 71 0.86 -16.29 16.75
CA TYR A 71 -0.12 -17.32 16.43
C TYR A 71 -0.54 -18.03 17.71
N SER A 72 -1.78 -18.51 17.75
CA SER A 72 -2.27 -19.49 18.71
C SER A 72 -1.99 -20.91 18.21
N GLY A 73 -1.69 -21.85 19.12
CA GLY A 73 -1.48 -23.25 18.77
C GLY A 73 -0.02 -23.64 18.49
N SER A 74 0.13 -24.72 17.72
CA SER A 74 1.43 -25.31 17.38
C SER A 74 2.27 -24.37 16.49
N THR A 75 3.58 -24.29 16.75
CA THR A 75 4.55 -23.61 15.85
C THR A 75 4.46 -24.10 14.40
N GLN A 76 3.95 -25.32 14.22
CA GLN A 76 3.82 -25.97 12.94
C GLN A 76 2.84 -25.26 11.99
N TRP A 77 1.88 -24.49 12.50
CA TRP A 77 0.98 -23.69 11.65
C TRP A 77 1.76 -22.71 10.76
N ILE A 78 2.81 -22.08 11.31
CA ILE A 78 3.69 -21.19 10.54
C ILE A 78 4.70 -21.98 9.69
N TYR A 79 5.22 -23.09 10.21
CA TYR A 79 6.22 -23.87 9.48
C TYR A 79 5.64 -24.57 8.24
N ALA A 80 4.41 -25.04 8.31
CA ALA A 80 3.73 -25.69 7.19
C ALA A 80 3.23 -24.67 6.14
N ALA A 81 2.79 -23.48 6.56
CA ALA A 81 2.35 -22.44 5.62
C ALA A 81 3.47 -22.02 4.67
N ARG A 82 3.21 -21.97 3.35
CA ARG A 82 4.21 -21.53 2.35
C ARG A 82 4.50 -20.03 2.40
N SER A 83 3.49 -19.26 2.80
CA SER A 83 3.59 -17.83 3.09
C SER A 83 2.83 -17.51 4.36
N SER A 84 3.32 -16.57 5.16
CA SER A 84 2.67 -16.12 6.39
C SER A 84 2.68 -14.60 6.41
N ILE A 85 1.50 -14.03 6.63
CA ILE A 85 1.26 -12.59 6.67
C ILE A 85 0.72 -12.28 8.06
N ILE A 86 1.25 -11.23 8.69
CA ILE A 86 0.70 -10.68 9.93
C ILE A 86 0.04 -9.34 9.62
N MET A 87 -1.13 -9.13 10.22
CA MET A 87 -1.82 -7.85 10.25
C MET A 87 -1.94 -7.41 11.70
N GLY A 88 -1.46 -6.21 12.00
CA GLY A 88 -1.53 -5.68 13.35
C GLY A 88 -0.80 -4.36 13.49
N PRO A 89 -0.95 -3.67 14.62
CA PRO A 89 -0.19 -2.45 14.87
C PRO A 89 1.31 -2.75 14.84
N GLU A 90 2.12 -1.75 14.46
CA GLU A 90 3.57 -1.89 14.27
C GLU A 90 4.29 -2.62 15.41
N TYR A 91 3.88 -2.38 16.66
CA TYR A 91 4.46 -3.01 17.83
C TYR A 91 4.24 -4.53 17.93
N TRP A 92 3.27 -5.11 17.23
CA TRP A 92 3.09 -6.58 17.13
C TRP A 92 4.07 -7.23 16.14
N ILE A 93 4.57 -6.45 15.18
CA ILE A 93 5.43 -6.95 14.11
C ILE A 93 6.90 -6.85 14.54
N ASP A 94 7.31 -5.70 15.06
CA ASP A 94 8.71 -5.40 15.37
C ASP A 94 9.06 -5.48 16.86
N ASN A 95 8.11 -5.91 17.72
CA ASN A 95 8.27 -5.89 19.18
C ASN A 95 8.73 -4.52 19.72
N VAL A 96 8.31 -3.42 19.07
CA VAL A 96 8.58 -2.05 19.54
C VAL A 96 7.67 -1.67 20.70
N ALA A 97 7.95 -0.56 21.38
CA ALA A 97 7.10 -0.10 22.48
C ALA A 97 5.67 0.16 21.99
N LYS A 98 4.68 -0.23 22.80
CA LYS A 98 3.27 0.00 22.48
C LYS A 98 2.99 1.50 22.36
N ASP A 99 2.67 1.94 21.15
CA ASP A 99 2.06 3.24 20.90
C ASP A 99 0.64 3.01 20.39
N ASP A 100 -0.35 3.45 21.16
CA ASP A 100 -1.78 3.30 20.86
C ASP A 100 -2.20 4.07 19.59
N LYS A 101 -1.32 4.90 19.03
CA LYS A 101 -1.52 5.61 17.76
C LYS A 101 -0.78 4.98 16.58
N SER A 102 -0.13 3.83 16.77
CA SER A 102 0.58 3.16 15.68
C SER A 102 -0.41 2.76 14.59
N PRO A 103 -0.13 3.07 13.31
CA PRO A 103 -0.94 2.53 12.23
C PRO A 103 -0.87 1.00 12.25
N THR A 104 -1.95 0.38 11.77
CA THR A 104 -1.89 -1.05 11.46
C THR A 104 -0.93 -1.26 10.29
N GLN A 105 -0.29 -2.41 10.23
CA GLN A 105 0.63 -2.76 9.16
C GLN A 105 0.29 -4.18 8.68
N ILE A 106 0.52 -4.44 7.40
CA ILE A 106 0.64 -5.80 6.89
C ILE A 106 2.11 -6.08 6.62
N ALA A 107 2.61 -7.17 7.18
CA ALA A 107 3.96 -7.64 6.89
C ALA A 107 3.94 -9.11 6.47
N LEU A 108 4.71 -9.41 5.42
CA LEU A 108 5.06 -10.77 5.05
C LEU A 108 6.16 -11.28 5.99
N LEU A 109 5.80 -12.18 6.91
CA LEU A 109 6.74 -12.82 7.83
C LEU A 109 7.52 -13.94 7.15
N LYS A 110 6.86 -14.67 6.25
CA LYS A 110 7.42 -15.80 5.51
C LYS A 110 6.92 -15.78 4.08
N GLY A 111 7.82 -15.99 3.12
CA GLY A 111 7.48 -16.24 1.73
C GLY A 111 8.65 -16.92 1.02
N ASN A 112 8.39 -18.07 0.40
CA ASN A 112 9.46 -18.87 -0.21
C ASN A 112 10.01 -18.28 -1.53
N TYR A 113 9.20 -17.49 -2.22
CA TYR A 113 9.52 -16.96 -3.56
C TYR A 113 9.48 -15.43 -3.65
N ALA A 114 9.23 -14.73 -2.53
CA ALA A 114 9.24 -13.28 -2.50
C ALA A 114 10.68 -12.78 -2.38
N SER A 115 11.12 -11.93 -3.31
CA SER A 115 12.49 -11.38 -3.35
C SER A 115 12.76 -10.33 -2.27
N GLN A 116 11.73 -9.83 -1.61
CA GLN A 116 11.81 -8.85 -0.52
C GLN A 116 10.77 -9.17 0.56
N ARG A 117 11.09 -8.83 1.82
CA ARG A 117 10.09 -8.75 2.88
C ARG A 117 9.10 -7.65 2.48
N ILE A 118 7.95 -8.04 1.94
CA ILE A 118 6.86 -7.10 1.67
C ILE A 118 6.42 -6.58 3.04
N ARG A 119 6.68 -5.30 3.28
CA ARG A 119 6.20 -4.59 4.46
C ARG A 119 5.46 -3.38 3.94
N GLU A 120 4.15 -3.45 4.01
CA GLU A 120 3.29 -2.38 3.59
C GLU A 120 2.62 -1.83 4.84
N THR A 121 2.82 -0.55 5.10
CA THR A 121 2.01 0.14 6.09
C THR A 121 0.61 0.22 5.52
N LEU A 122 -0.28 -0.57 6.10
CA LEU A 122 -1.69 -0.42 5.86
C LEU A 122 -2.22 0.59 6.85
N GLU A 123 -2.11 1.86 6.45
CA GLU A 123 -2.90 2.92 7.07
C GLU A 123 -4.38 2.56 6.92
N PHE A 124 -4.89 1.76 7.85
CA PHE A 124 -6.25 1.29 7.76
C PHE A 124 -7.20 2.33 8.35
N MET A 125 -8.09 2.76 7.47
CA MET A 125 -9.55 2.55 7.54
C MET A 125 -10.20 2.94 8.86
N GLU A 126 -10.84 4.10 8.86
CA GLU A 126 -11.88 4.39 9.84
C GLU A 126 -13.04 3.40 9.61
N VAL A 127 -13.43 2.69 10.67
CA VAL A 127 -14.62 1.84 10.65
C VAL A 127 -15.82 2.79 10.53
N GLU A 128 -16.43 2.89 9.35
CA GLU A 128 -17.78 3.43 9.26
C GLU A 128 -18.68 2.57 10.17
N GLN A 129 -19.75 3.16 10.69
CA GLN A 129 -20.68 2.59 11.69
C GLN A 129 -21.32 1.23 11.34
N ALA A 130 -20.89 0.53 10.29
CA ALA A 130 -21.42 -0.74 9.82
C ALA A 130 -20.35 -1.85 9.56
N GLY A 131 -19.09 -1.69 9.98
CA GLY A 131 -18.11 -2.78 9.93
C GLY A 131 -17.55 -3.10 8.53
N TYR A 132 -17.69 -2.19 7.58
CA TYR A 132 -17.07 -2.29 6.27
C TYR A 132 -15.69 -1.64 6.27
N TRP A 133 -14.77 -2.31 5.60
CA TRP A 133 -13.40 -1.88 5.41
C TRP A 133 -13.29 -1.20 4.04
N ARG A 134 -13.03 0.10 4.01
CA ARG A 134 -12.69 0.81 2.77
C ARG A 134 -11.20 1.04 2.76
N TRP A 135 -10.48 0.55 1.74
CA TRP A 135 -9.12 0.99 1.46
C TRP A 135 -9.09 2.52 1.51
N LEU A 136 -8.40 3.06 2.51
CA LEU A 136 -7.75 4.35 2.31
C LEU A 136 -6.79 4.01 1.18
N GLU A 137 -7.11 4.40 -0.05
CA GLU A 137 -6.08 4.54 -1.10
C GLU A 137 -4.88 5.07 -0.37
N GLN A 138 -3.79 4.26 -0.32
CA GLN A 138 -2.54 4.50 0.44
C GLN A 138 -2.58 5.93 0.83
N ALA A 139 -2.85 6.28 2.10
CA ALA A 139 -2.99 7.69 2.46
C ALA A 139 -1.83 8.34 1.78
N SER A 140 -2.13 9.02 0.66
CA SER A 140 -1.04 9.35 -0.21
C SER A 140 -0.25 10.29 0.68
N PRO A 141 1.02 10.55 0.41
CA PRO A 141 1.60 11.75 0.96
C PRO A 141 0.61 12.95 0.89
N GLU A 142 -0.42 12.89 0.02
CA GLU A 142 -1.68 13.63 0.03
C GLU A 142 -2.57 13.78 1.28
N SER A 143 -2.52 12.97 2.33
CA SER A 143 -3.34 13.23 3.54
C SER A 143 -2.96 14.53 4.29
N GLY A 144 -1.88 15.21 3.84
CA GLY A 144 -1.56 16.60 4.15
C GLY A 144 -1.19 17.48 2.95
N VAL A 145 -1.35 16.99 1.71
CA VAL A 145 -1.04 17.74 0.50
C VAL A 145 -2.17 18.70 0.20
N ASN A 146 -1.79 19.97 0.16
CA ASN A 146 -2.68 21.03 -0.24
C ASN A 146 -2.34 21.35 -1.71
N GLU A 147 -3.09 20.76 -2.64
CA GLU A 147 -2.98 21.08 -4.07
C GLU A 147 -3.11 22.60 -4.29
N ASP A 148 -4.01 23.26 -3.55
CA ASP A 148 -4.16 24.72 -3.56
C ASP A 148 -2.87 25.43 -3.12
N LEU A 149 -2.14 24.90 -2.14
CA LEU A 149 -0.86 25.46 -1.72
C LEU A 149 0.20 25.36 -2.83
N LEU A 150 0.29 24.22 -3.53
CA LEU A 150 1.21 24.11 -4.66
C LEU A 150 0.80 25.12 -5.74
N LEU A 151 -0.48 25.22 -6.06
CA LEU A 151 -0.97 26.18 -7.05
C LEU A 151 -0.68 27.63 -6.63
N ASP A 152 -0.85 27.98 -5.36
CA ASP A 152 -0.51 29.31 -4.84
C ASP A 152 0.99 29.60 -4.93
N ILE A 153 1.85 28.63 -4.62
CA ILE A 153 3.30 28.76 -4.80
C ILE A 153 3.63 28.96 -6.27
N LEU A 154 3.06 28.15 -7.16
CA LEU A 154 3.31 28.25 -8.60
C LEU A 154 2.83 29.60 -9.15
N ARG A 155 1.69 30.11 -8.70
CA ARG A 155 1.16 31.45 -9.06
C ARG A 155 2.06 32.59 -8.57
N ASP A 156 2.59 32.48 -7.35
CA ASP A 156 3.56 33.46 -6.82
C ASP A 156 4.86 33.46 -7.65
N LEU A 157 5.36 32.26 -7.97
CA LEU A 157 6.54 32.06 -8.84
C LEU A 157 6.30 32.57 -10.27
N GLU A 158 5.10 32.41 -10.82
CA GLU A 158 4.73 32.95 -12.13
C GLU A 158 4.65 34.49 -12.12
N THR A 159 4.12 35.07 -11.04
CA THR A 159 4.04 36.53 -10.85
C THR A 159 5.42 37.17 -10.88
N ILE A 160 6.43 36.53 -10.28
CA ILE A 160 7.83 36.99 -10.34
C ILE A 160 8.59 36.51 -11.59
N LYS A 161 7.91 35.84 -12.53
CA LYS A 161 8.46 35.27 -13.78
C LYS A 161 9.65 34.33 -13.53
N ALA A 162 9.57 33.52 -12.47
CA ALA A 162 10.56 32.49 -12.20
C ALA A 162 10.55 31.43 -13.31
N ASN A 163 11.72 31.13 -13.87
CA ASN A 163 11.86 30.02 -14.81
C ASN A 163 11.99 28.72 -14.01
N LEU A 164 11.00 27.83 -14.07
CA LEU A 164 11.01 26.54 -13.35
C LEU A 164 11.34 25.40 -14.31
N SER A 165 12.32 24.57 -13.97
CA SER A 165 12.78 23.46 -14.81
C SER A 165 12.26 22.10 -14.30
N PRO A 166 11.90 21.16 -15.19
CA PRO A 166 11.63 19.77 -14.82
C PRO A 166 12.90 18.95 -14.53
N ASN A 167 14.09 19.45 -14.90
CA ASN A 167 15.32 18.69 -14.78
C ASN A 167 15.89 18.78 -13.36
N LEU A 168 16.07 17.63 -12.70
CA LEU A 168 16.65 17.49 -11.35
C LEU A 168 18.03 18.17 -11.20
N ALA A 169 18.84 18.16 -12.25
CA ALA A 169 20.17 18.76 -12.24
C ALA A 169 20.15 20.29 -12.41
N ALA A 170 19.00 20.88 -12.78
CA ALA A 170 18.90 22.30 -12.99
C ALA A 170 18.84 23.07 -11.66
N ARG A 171 19.52 24.21 -11.59
CA ARG A 171 19.49 25.07 -10.38
C ARG A 171 18.07 25.51 -10.01
N ASN A 172 17.22 25.64 -11.03
CA ASN A 172 15.83 26.05 -10.96
C ASN A 172 14.84 24.85 -11.05
N TYR A 173 15.26 23.67 -10.61
CA TYR A 173 14.40 22.50 -10.54
C TYR A 173 13.13 22.77 -9.72
N ILE A 174 11.95 22.55 -10.31
CA ILE A 174 10.65 22.94 -9.74
C ILE A 174 10.45 22.42 -8.31
N VAL A 175 10.75 21.14 -8.06
CA VAL A 175 10.55 20.52 -6.74
C VAL A 175 11.41 21.21 -5.68
N LYS A 176 12.67 21.50 -6.03
CA LYS A 176 13.60 22.20 -5.14
C LYS A 176 13.10 23.63 -4.84
N ILE A 177 12.67 24.35 -5.87
CA ILE A 177 12.18 25.74 -5.73
C ILE A 177 10.91 25.78 -4.86
N VAL A 178 9.97 24.88 -5.08
CA VAL A 178 8.72 24.77 -4.29
C VAL A 178 9.03 24.38 -2.83
N ARG A 179 9.95 23.44 -2.61
CA ARG A 179 10.39 23.08 -1.24
C ARG A 179 10.97 24.28 -0.50
N GLU A 180 11.78 25.08 -1.18
CA GLU A 180 12.47 26.23 -0.60
C GLU A 180 11.59 27.48 -0.49
N HIS A 181 10.38 27.45 -1.08
CA HIS A 181 9.45 28.57 -1.09
C HIS A 181 8.94 28.97 0.30
N THR A 182 8.72 30.27 0.52
CA THR A 182 8.31 30.81 1.82
C THR A 182 6.96 30.27 2.27
N LEU A 183 5.98 30.16 1.36
CA LEU A 183 4.65 29.60 1.66
C LEU A 183 4.71 28.15 2.12
N ASN A 184 5.64 27.35 1.57
CA ASN A 184 5.82 25.97 2.00
C ASN A 184 6.51 25.90 3.37
N ARG A 185 7.55 26.72 3.59
CA ARG A 185 8.30 26.78 4.87
C ARG A 185 7.47 27.30 6.04
N ARG A 186 6.47 28.16 5.81
CA ARG A 186 5.59 28.71 6.86
C ARG A 186 4.77 27.65 7.61
N ARG A 187 4.64 26.43 7.07
CA ARG A 187 3.89 25.33 7.71
C ARG A 187 4.65 24.62 8.84
N GLY A 188 5.86 25.04 9.20
CA GLY A 188 6.60 24.46 10.31
C GLY A 188 6.89 22.97 10.12
N LYS A 189 6.23 22.08 10.88
CA LYS A 189 6.40 20.61 10.78
C LYS A 189 5.65 19.97 9.60
N ARG A 190 4.83 20.70 8.84
CA ARG A 190 4.00 20.18 7.73
C ARG A 190 4.42 20.73 6.35
N VAL A 191 5.73 20.75 6.09
CA VAL A 191 6.29 21.16 4.79
C VAL A 191 6.08 20.04 3.77
N MET A 192 5.73 20.38 2.52
CA MET A 192 5.65 19.39 1.46
C MET A 192 7.03 18.79 1.17
N THR A 193 7.14 17.46 1.16
CA THR A 193 8.34 16.71 0.82
C THR A 193 8.62 16.74 -0.68
N ASP A 194 9.84 16.39 -1.09
CA ASP A 194 10.21 16.32 -2.51
C ASP A 194 9.31 15.34 -3.28
N GLU A 195 8.96 14.23 -2.66
CA GLU A 195 8.06 13.21 -3.23
C GLU A 195 6.63 13.74 -3.39
N GLN A 196 6.07 14.41 -2.37
CA GLN A 196 4.76 15.06 -2.44
C GLN A 196 4.70 16.07 -3.59
N ILE A 197 5.72 16.91 -3.71
CA ILE A 197 5.77 17.92 -4.77
C ILE A 197 5.91 17.26 -6.14
N THR A 198 6.74 16.22 -6.26
CA THR A 198 6.93 15.49 -7.52
C THR A 198 5.61 14.87 -8.00
N ASN A 199 4.89 14.19 -7.11
CA ASN A 199 3.61 13.55 -7.41
C ASN A 199 2.55 14.58 -7.80
N LEU A 200 2.46 15.71 -7.08
CA LEU A 200 1.54 16.78 -7.42
C LEU A 200 1.86 17.47 -8.75
N VAL A 201 3.13 17.73 -9.03
CA VAL A 201 3.54 18.33 -10.31
C VAL A 201 3.19 17.37 -11.45
N ALA A 202 3.38 16.06 -11.28
CA ALA A 202 2.92 15.07 -12.25
C ALA A 202 1.40 15.10 -12.41
N LYS A 203 0.63 15.09 -11.31
CA LYS A 203 -0.83 15.17 -11.30
C LYS A 203 -1.36 16.41 -12.03
N LEU A 204 -0.81 17.60 -11.72
CA LEU A 204 -1.19 18.86 -12.37
C LEU A 204 -0.80 18.90 -13.85
N ARG A 205 0.27 18.23 -14.23
CA ARG A 205 0.69 18.12 -15.64
C ARG A 205 -0.26 17.21 -16.40
N ASP A 206 -0.60 16.07 -15.81
CA ASP A 206 -1.45 15.06 -16.43
C ASP A 206 -2.91 15.54 -16.51
N SER A 207 -3.35 16.40 -15.58
CA SER A 207 -4.65 17.11 -15.65
C SER A 207 -4.65 18.32 -16.60
N GLY A 208 -3.49 18.68 -17.17
CA GLY A 208 -3.37 19.83 -18.07
C GLY A 208 -3.36 21.19 -17.39
N VAL A 209 -3.30 21.27 -16.06
CA VAL A 209 -3.20 22.54 -15.32
C VAL A 209 -1.83 23.21 -15.53
N ILE A 210 -0.77 22.41 -15.68
CA ILE A 210 0.58 22.91 -16.02
C ILE A 210 1.11 22.24 -17.28
N LYS A 211 1.84 23.00 -18.10
CA LYS A 211 2.47 22.51 -19.32
C LYS A 211 3.98 22.74 -19.29
N ILE A 212 4.73 21.80 -19.85
CA ILE A 212 6.16 21.98 -20.11
C ILE A 212 6.29 22.59 -21.51
N GLU A 213 6.86 23.78 -21.60
CA GLU A 213 7.16 24.46 -22.86
C GLU A 213 8.66 24.47 -23.11
N ASP A 214 9.06 24.20 -24.35
CA ASP A 214 10.41 24.50 -24.82
C ASP A 214 10.56 26.01 -24.97
N TYR A 215 11.52 26.59 -24.25
CA TYR A 215 11.84 28.00 -24.34
C TYR A 215 13.23 28.19 -24.92
N LYS A 216 13.30 28.82 -26.10
CA LYS A 216 14.55 29.26 -26.70
C LYS A 216 15.07 30.48 -25.95
N ASN A 217 16.04 30.26 -25.07
CA ASN A 217 16.81 31.35 -24.52
C ASN A 217 17.93 31.72 -25.51
N SER A 218 18.47 32.94 -25.42
CA SER A 218 19.57 33.42 -26.27
C SER A 218 20.90 32.65 -26.06
N SER A 219 20.96 31.75 -25.07
CA SER A 219 22.05 30.81 -24.87
C SER A 219 21.77 29.50 -25.65
N ARG A 220 22.81 28.90 -26.23
CA ARG A 220 22.78 27.70 -27.10
C ARG A 220 22.22 26.40 -26.48
N ARG A 221 21.47 26.45 -25.38
CA ARG A 221 20.87 25.28 -24.73
C ARG A 221 19.35 25.41 -24.78
N ASP A 222 18.72 24.41 -25.39
CA ASP A 222 17.27 24.22 -25.27
C ASP A 222 16.92 24.10 -23.78
N ALA A 223 16.04 24.97 -23.29
CA ALA A 223 15.62 25.01 -21.91
C ALA A 223 14.11 24.76 -21.83
N THR A 224 13.71 23.68 -21.18
CA THR A 224 12.31 23.40 -20.86
C THR A 224 11.88 24.17 -19.62
N ARG A 225 10.69 24.77 -19.64
CA ARG A 225 10.10 25.42 -18.45
C ARG A 225 8.66 24.97 -18.20
N TYR A 226 8.22 25.00 -16.94
CA TYR A 226 6.81 24.90 -16.62
C TYR A 226 6.09 26.24 -16.85
N ARG A 227 4.87 26.17 -17.35
CA ARG A 227 3.91 27.26 -17.44
C ARG A 227 2.56 26.80 -16.90
N ILE A 228 1.92 27.62 -16.07
CA ILE A 228 0.56 27.37 -15.61
C ILE A 228 -0.39 27.78 -16.74
N LEU A 229 -1.33 26.90 -17.09
CA LEU A 229 -2.38 27.24 -18.04
C LEU A 229 -3.52 27.94 -17.29
N LYS A 230 -4.06 29.01 -17.87
CA LYS A 230 -5.25 29.64 -17.29
C LYS A 230 -6.42 28.68 -17.45
N GLN A 231 -7.42 28.79 -16.59
CA GLN A 231 -8.63 27.95 -16.66
C GLN A 231 -9.37 28.05 -18.01
N GLU A 232 -9.18 29.16 -18.73
CA GLU A 232 -9.69 29.40 -20.08
C GLU A 232 -8.94 28.61 -21.18
N ASP A 233 -7.74 28.08 -20.87
CA ASP A 233 -6.84 27.39 -21.79
C ASP A 233 -6.88 25.85 -21.63
N ILE A 234 -7.72 25.31 -20.74
CA ILE A 234 -7.82 23.86 -20.48
C ILE A 234 -8.82 23.26 -21.48
N PRO A 235 -8.39 22.38 -22.41
CA PRO A 235 -9.30 21.72 -23.34
C PRO A 235 -10.21 20.74 -22.57
N PHE A 236 -11.52 20.89 -22.74
CA PHE A 236 -12.55 19.97 -22.23
C PHE A 236 -12.43 18.58 -22.85
#